data_AF-A0A504YN74-F1
#
_entry.id   AF-A0A504YN74-F1
#
_cell.length_a   1.000
_cell.length_b   1.000
_cell.length_c   1.000
_cell.angle_alpha   90.00
_cell.angle_beta   90.00
_cell.angle_gamma   90.00
#
_symmetry.space_group_name_H-M   'P 1'
#
loop_
_entity.id
_entity.type
_entity.pdbx_description
1 polymer ?
#
loop_
_entity_poly.entity_id
_entity_poly.type
_entity_poly.pdbx_seq_one_letter_code
_entity_poly.pdbx_strand_id
1 'polypeptide(L)'
;MALEGFCGRPGTDASALWTHNKVHVMIQGSMSGTATATNDPIFILHHIFIDKLYSMWYRKYRPSVTAYPAKGVRPGHAGDDFMIAIYPLARNSDMFVDTTALGYDYDDPDTVGFWEQNGKGLVIVH
;
A
#
# COMPACT_ATOMS: atom_id res chain seq x y z
N MET A 1 -7.85 3.10 -3.25
CA MET A 1 -7.77 3.61 -4.64
C MET A 1 -6.54 4.47 -4.93
N ALA A 2 -6.24 5.53 -4.16
CA ALA A 2 -5.08 6.40 -4.49
C ALA A 2 -3.73 5.68 -4.33
N LEU A 3 -3.45 5.08 -3.17
CA LEU A 3 -2.19 4.33 -2.94
C LEU A 3 -2.06 3.11 -3.87
N GLU A 4 -3.16 2.38 -4.07
CA GLU A 4 -3.28 1.26 -5.01
C GLU A 4 -3.01 1.65 -6.47
N GLY A 5 -3.27 2.90 -6.85
CA GLY A 5 -2.89 3.44 -8.16
C GLY A 5 -4.00 3.54 -9.19
N PHE A 6 -5.26 3.50 -8.78
CA PHE A 6 -6.43 3.75 -9.64
C PHE A 6 -6.85 5.22 -9.68
N CYS A 7 -6.28 6.06 -8.80
CA CYS A 7 -6.56 7.49 -8.75
C CYS A 7 -5.28 8.26 -8.49
N GLY A 8 -5.01 9.26 -9.33
CA GLY A 8 -3.91 10.21 -9.13
C GLY A 8 -4.32 11.41 -8.28
N ARG A 9 -3.46 12.43 -8.22
CA ARG A 9 -3.79 13.71 -7.56
C ARG A 9 -4.96 14.40 -8.30
N PRO A 10 -5.75 15.26 -7.63
CA PRO A 10 -6.81 16.00 -8.29
C PRO A 10 -6.32 16.70 -9.58
N GLY A 11 -7.07 16.54 -10.67
CA GLY A 11 -6.74 17.11 -11.98
C GLY A 11 -5.81 16.26 -12.87
N THR A 12 -5.38 15.07 -12.42
CA THR A 12 -4.67 14.13 -13.31
C THR A 12 -5.62 13.25 -14.10
N ASP A 13 -5.07 12.63 -15.15
CA ASP A 13 -5.75 11.63 -15.96
C ASP A 13 -6.29 10.47 -15.10
N ALA A 14 -7.62 10.31 -15.12
CA ALA A 14 -8.33 9.28 -14.39
C ALA A 14 -8.23 7.89 -15.05
N SER A 15 -7.77 7.83 -16.31
CA SER A 15 -7.55 6.57 -17.04
C SER A 15 -6.13 6.02 -16.84
N ALA A 16 -5.21 6.84 -16.34
CA ALA A 16 -3.84 6.44 -16.09
C ALA A 16 -3.70 5.60 -14.79
N LEU A 17 -2.70 4.73 -14.79
CA LEU A 17 -2.25 4.03 -13.58
C LEU A 17 -1.23 4.88 -12.83
N TRP A 18 -1.34 4.88 -11.50
CA TRP A 18 -0.52 5.66 -10.58
C TRP A 18 0.16 4.76 -9.55
N THR A 19 1.09 5.31 -8.77
CA THR A 19 1.70 4.67 -7.58
C THR A 19 1.98 3.16 -7.74
N HIS A 20 1.31 2.28 -7.00
CA HIS A 20 1.46 0.83 -7.03
C HIS A 20 1.25 0.26 -8.44
N ASN A 21 0.07 0.51 -9.03
CA ASN A 21 -0.25 0.02 -10.38
C ASN A 21 0.73 0.54 -11.45
N LYS A 22 1.25 1.77 -11.31
CA LYS A 22 2.21 2.34 -12.25
C LYS A 22 3.54 1.60 -12.25
N VAL A 23 4.05 1.24 -11.07
CA VAL A 23 5.33 0.52 -10.96
C VAL A 23 5.18 -0.90 -11.50
N HIS A 24 4.08 -1.59 -11.20
CA HIS A 24 3.77 -2.90 -11.78
C HIS A 24 3.88 -2.90 -13.32
N VAL A 25 3.24 -1.92 -13.99
CA VAL A 25 3.26 -1.88 -15.47
C VAL A 25 4.54 -1.29 -16.07
N MET A 26 5.29 -0.48 -15.31
CA MET A 26 6.53 0.15 -15.77
C MET A 26 7.68 -0.85 -15.92
N ILE A 27 7.77 -1.81 -14.99
CA ILE A 27 8.81 -2.86 -15.03
C ILE A 27 8.57 -3.82 -16.21
N GLN A 28 7.31 -4.00 -16.62
CA GLN A 28 6.89 -4.94 -17.67
C GLN A 28 7.12 -6.41 -17.27
N GLY A 29 6.92 -7.34 -18.22
CA GLY A 29 7.09 -8.77 -17.97
C GLY A 29 6.11 -9.33 -16.94
N SER A 30 6.60 -10.21 -16.05
CA SER A 30 5.79 -10.83 -14.99
C SER A 30 5.13 -9.81 -14.06
N MET A 31 5.79 -8.67 -13.79
CA MET A 31 5.30 -7.60 -12.90
C MET A 31 4.00 -6.94 -13.38
N SER A 32 3.70 -6.99 -14.68
CA SER A 32 2.48 -6.41 -15.24
C SER A 32 1.22 -7.25 -15.02
N GLY A 33 1.36 -8.53 -14.71
CA GLY A 33 0.23 -9.45 -14.56
C GLY A 33 -0.09 -9.71 -13.08
N THR A 34 -1.34 -9.48 -12.66
CA THR A 34 -1.76 -9.70 -11.25
C THR A 34 -1.54 -11.13 -10.78
N ALA A 35 -1.67 -12.12 -11.67
CA ALA A 35 -1.44 -13.54 -11.36
C ALA A 35 0.04 -13.96 -11.41
N THR A 36 0.92 -13.11 -11.97
CA THR A 36 2.32 -13.47 -12.25
C THR A 36 3.33 -12.56 -11.56
N ALA A 37 2.91 -11.41 -11.04
CA ALA A 37 3.80 -10.39 -10.52
C ALA A 37 4.68 -10.92 -9.38
N THR A 38 4.13 -11.78 -8.52
CA THR A 38 4.84 -12.43 -7.42
C THR A 38 6.00 -13.34 -7.85
N ASN A 39 6.10 -13.70 -9.14
CA ASN A 39 7.24 -14.48 -9.67
C ASN A 39 8.51 -13.62 -9.86
N ASP A 40 8.38 -12.29 -9.87
CA ASP A 40 9.51 -11.37 -9.93
C ASP A 40 9.92 -10.94 -8.51
N PRO A 41 11.19 -11.10 -8.10
CA PRO A 41 11.62 -10.69 -6.75
C PRO A 41 11.44 -9.20 -6.46
N ILE A 42 11.36 -8.33 -7.48
CA ILE A 42 11.07 -6.91 -7.30
C ILE A 42 9.69 -6.69 -6.67
N PHE A 43 8.74 -7.63 -6.85
CA PHE A 43 7.42 -7.61 -6.21
C PHE A 43 7.51 -7.37 -4.70
N ILE A 44 8.41 -8.09 -4.03
CA ILE A 44 8.57 -8.01 -2.57
C ILE A 44 9.04 -6.61 -2.17
N LEU A 45 10.08 -6.08 -2.83
CA LEU A 45 10.60 -4.74 -2.54
C LEU A 45 9.56 -3.66 -2.83
N HIS A 46 8.80 -3.81 -3.92
CA HIS A 46 7.72 -2.90 -4.28
C HIS A 46 6.63 -2.88 -3.20
N HIS A 47 6.12 -4.04 -2.79
CA HIS A 47 5.06 -4.13 -1.79
C HIS A 47 5.52 -3.74 -0.38
N ILE A 48 6.77 -3.98 -0.01
CA ILE A 48 7.36 -3.45 1.23
C ILE A 48 7.34 -1.92 1.22
N PHE A 49 7.63 -1.28 0.09
CA PHE A 49 7.55 0.19 -0.01
C PHE A 49 6.10 0.70 0.03
N ILE A 50 5.16 -0.01 -0.60
CA ILE A 50 3.73 0.32 -0.50
C ILE A 50 3.23 0.21 0.94
N ASP A 51 3.64 -0.83 1.67
CA ASP A 51 3.32 -0.99 3.09
C ASP A 51 3.96 0.11 3.95
N LYS A 52 5.21 0.54 3.65
CA LYS A 52 5.81 1.72 4.29
C LYS A 52 4.93 2.95 4.13
N LEU A 53 4.50 3.27 2.91
CA LEU A 53 3.61 4.41 2.65
C LEU A 53 2.27 4.29 3.39
N TYR A 54 1.72 3.08 3.49
CA TYR A 54 0.52 2.81 4.27
C TYR A 54 0.75 3.03 5.78
N SER A 55 1.87 2.55 6.33
CA SER A 55 2.24 2.75 7.74
C SER A 55 2.38 4.23 8.10
N MET A 56 2.98 5.04 7.20
CA MET A 56 3.09 6.49 7.34
C MET A 56 1.72 7.15 7.42
N TRP A 57 0.82 6.77 6.51
CA TRP A 57 -0.57 7.24 6.53
C TRP A 57 -1.28 6.85 7.83
N TYR A 58 -1.14 5.60 8.27
CA TYR A 58 -1.76 5.12 9.50
C TYR A 58 -1.29 5.93 10.71
N ARG A 59 0.02 6.15 10.85
CA ARG A 59 0.63 6.91 11.96
C ARG A 59 0.23 8.37 11.99
N LYS A 60 0.17 8.99 10.81
CA LYS A 60 -0.21 10.39 10.67
C LYS A 60 -1.68 10.61 11.05
N TYR A 61 -2.59 9.77 10.56
CA TYR A 61 -4.03 10.00 10.70
C TYR A 61 -4.67 9.25 11.87
N ARG A 62 -4.01 8.21 12.39
CA ARG A 62 -4.50 7.33 13.47
C ARG A 62 -5.98 6.98 13.31
N PRO A 63 -6.36 6.39 12.16
CA PRO A 63 -7.76 6.13 11.87
C PRO A 63 -8.34 5.16 12.92
N SER A 64 -9.60 5.40 13.31
CA SER A 64 -10.37 4.38 14.04
C SER A 64 -10.51 3.14 13.16
N VAL A 65 -10.55 1.95 13.76
CA VAL A 65 -10.84 0.69 13.05
C VAL A 65 -12.15 0.76 12.26
N THR A 66 -13.12 1.56 12.72
CA THR A 66 -14.40 1.80 12.03
C THR A 66 -14.27 2.55 10.71
N ALA A 67 -13.10 3.12 10.41
CA ALA A 67 -12.82 3.71 9.10
C ALA A 67 -12.64 2.63 8.03
N TYR A 68 -12.29 1.40 8.41
CA TYR A 68 -12.28 0.27 7.50
C TYR A 68 -13.72 -0.15 7.19
N PRO A 69 -14.12 -0.34 5.92
CA PRO A 69 -15.50 -0.62 5.57
C PRO A 69 -15.96 -1.99 6.07
N ALA A 70 -17.04 -2.02 6.86
CA ALA A 70 -17.66 -3.27 7.33
C ALA A 70 -18.61 -3.92 6.30
N LYS A 71 -19.13 -3.14 5.34
CA LYS A 71 -20.10 -3.59 4.32
C LYS A 71 -20.11 -2.67 3.10
N GLY A 72 -20.82 -3.06 2.05
CA GLY A 72 -20.94 -2.27 0.82
C GLY A 72 -19.67 -2.29 -0.04
N VAL A 73 -18.80 -3.27 0.19
CA VAL A 73 -17.58 -3.52 -0.56
C VAL A 73 -17.68 -4.85 -1.31
N ARG A 74 -16.75 -5.10 -2.23
CA ARG A 74 -16.68 -6.37 -2.94
C ARG A 74 -16.45 -7.53 -1.95
N PRO A 75 -16.90 -8.75 -2.26
CA PRO A 75 -16.65 -9.92 -1.41
C PRO A 75 -15.16 -10.06 -1.04
N GLY A 76 -14.86 -10.39 0.21
CA GLY A 76 -13.50 -10.57 0.73
C GLY A 76 -12.80 -9.27 1.17
N HIS A 77 -13.44 -8.11 1.03
CA HIS A 77 -12.85 -6.80 1.35
C HIS A 77 -13.49 -6.13 2.56
N ALA A 78 -14.50 -6.74 3.20
CA ALA A 78 -15.05 -6.17 4.43
C ALA A 78 -14.07 -6.33 5.59
N GLY A 79 -14.10 -5.44 6.57
CA GLY A 79 -13.22 -5.50 7.75
C GLY A 79 -13.31 -6.82 8.51
N ASP A 80 -14.50 -7.43 8.53
CA ASP A 80 -14.75 -8.72 9.17
C ASP A 80 -14.47 -9.93 8.27
N ASP A 81 -14.21 -9.73 6.96
CA ASP A 81 -13.86 -10.84 6.07
C ASP A 81 -12.46 -11.35 6.41
N PHE A 82 -12.29 -12.68 6.35
CA PHE A 82 -10.97 -13.31 6.45
C PHE A 82 -10.20 -13.13 5.14
N MET A 83 -8.91 -12.80 5.26
CA MET A 83 -8.00 -12.79 4.12
C MET A 83 -7.87 -14.20 3.54
N ILE A 84 -8.16 -14.34 2.25
CA ILE A 84 -8.15 -15.62 1.56
C ILE A 84 -6.72 -16.18 1.54
N ALA A 85 -6.59 -17.50 1.72
CA ALA A 85 -5.33 -18.25 1.68
C ALA A 85 -4.30 -17.91 2.77
N ILE A 86 -4.71 -17.25 3.86
CA ILE A 86 -3.89 -17.05 5.06
C ILE A 86 -4.32 -18.02 6.18
N TYR A 87 -3.34 -18.66 6.82
CA TYR A 87 -3.54 -19.57 7.97
C TYR A 87 -2.45 -19.35 9.04
N PRO A 88 -2.78 -19.17 10.34
CA PRO A 88 -4.13 -19.13 10.91
C PRO A 88 -4.97 -17.96 10.39
N LEU A 89 -6.29 -18.04 10.55
CA LEU A 89 -7.22 -17.06 9.98
C LEU A 89 -6.96 -15.65 10.55
N ALA A 90 -6.86 -14.68 9.65
CA ALA A 90 -6.72 -13.27 9.97
C ALA A 90 -7.76 -12.46 9.18
N ARG A 91 -8.44 -11.52 9.85
CA ARG A 91 -9.39 -10.60 9.22
C ARG A 91 -8.66 -9.42 8.61
N ASN A 92 -9.29 -8.76 7.65
CA ASN A 92 -8.77 -7.52 7.09
C ASN A 92 -8.53 -6.44 8.18
N SER A 93 -9.44 -6.35 9.16
CA SER A 93 -9.33 -5.40 10.27
C SER A 93 -8.20 -5.73 11.27
N ASP A 94 -7.78 -7.00 11.38
CA ASP A 94 -6.64 -7.40 12.22
C ASP A 94 -5.32 -6.80 11.70
N MET A 95 -5.24 -6.55 10.39
CA MET A 95 -4.10 -5.91 9.73
C MET A 95 -4.23 -4.37 9.65
N PHE A 96 -5.35 -3.81 10.10
CA PHE A 96 -5.60 -2.35 10.09
C PHE A 96 -5.08 -1.69 11.37
N VAL A 97 -3.80 -1.90 11.64
CA VAL A 97 -3.08 -1.45 12.85
C VAL A 97 -1.74 -0.80 12.48
N ASP A 98 -1.11 -0.13 13.45
CA ASP A 98 0.29 0.31 13.29
C ASP A 98 1.20 -0.92 13.16
N THR A 99 2.23 -0.86 12.30
CA THR A 99 3.13 -1.99 12.05
C THR A 99 3.84 -2.48 13.32
N THR A 100 4.04 -1.60 14.30
CA THR A 100 4.62 -1.97 15.61
C THR A 100 3.75 -2.98 16.36
N ALA A 101 2.42 -2.95 16.18
CA ALA A 101 1.51 -3.95 16.74
C ALA A 101 1.65 -5.32 16.05
N LEU A 102 2.23 -5.35 14.85
CA LEU A 102 2.55 -6.56 14.07
C LEU A 102 3.99 -7.05 14.30
N GLY A 103 4.77 -6.33 15.13
CA GLY A 103 6.13 -6.73 15.53
C GLY A 103 7.23 -6.29 14.57
N TYR A 104 6.97 -5.34 13.65
CA TYR A 104 8.00 -4.76 12.79
C TYR A 104 7.86 -3.24 12.65
N ASP A 105 8.93 -2.60 12.23
CA ASP A 105 8.92 -1.20 11.85
C ASP A 105 9.89 -0.92 10.69
N TYR A 106 9.76 0.26 10.10
CA TYR A 106 10.63 0.74 9.04
C TYR A 106 11.71 1.66 9.56
N ASP A 107 12.91 1.54 9.00
CA ASP A 107 13.94 2.57 9.16
C ASP A 107 13.44 3.90 8.58
N ASP A 108 13.69 4.98 9.33
CA ASP A 108 13.24 6.34 9.06
C ASP A 108 11.75 6.38 8.66
N PRO A 109 10.83 6.08 9.60
CA PRO A 109 9.43 5.77 9.30
C PRO A 109 8.69 6.92 8.65
N ASP A 110 9.12 8.18 8.86
CA ASP A 110 8.48 9.38 8.30
C ASP A 110 9.07 9.84 6.95
N THR A 111 10.02 9.09 6.39
CA THR A 111 10.75 9.49 5.17
C THR A 111 10.50 8.55 4.00
N VAL A 112 10.38 9.08 2.78
CA VAL A 112 10.24 8.29 1.53
C VAL A 112 11.53 8.23 0.71
N GLY A 113 12.57 8.96 1.14
CA GLY A 113 13.90 8.95 0.54
C GLY A 113 14.65 10.26 0.77
N PHE A 114 15.97 10.23 0.58
CA PHE A 114 16.84 11.39 0.80
C PHE A 114 16.79 12.44 -0.30
N TRP A 115 16.18 12.14 -1.45
CA TRP A 115 16.24 12.96 -2.65
C TRP A 115 14.87 13.08 -3.31
N GLU A 116 14.39 14.31 -3.48
CA GLU A 116 13.29 14.61 -4.39
C GLU A 116 13.74 14.41 -5.85
N GLN A 117 12.78 14.21 -6.77
CA GLN A 117 13.04 14.19 -8.22
C GLN A 117 13.78 15.44 -8.74
N ASN A 118 13.75 16.55 -7.97
CA ASN A 118 14.42 17.81 -8.29
C ASN A 118 15.78 18.00 -7.56
N GLY A 119 16.32 16.97 -6.91
CA GLY A 119 17.62 17.02 -6.22
C GLY A 119 17.61 17.79 -4.90
N LYS A 120 16.44 18.12 -4.36
CA LYS A 120 16.29 18.65 -3.00
C LYS A 120 16.33 17.48 -2.00
N GLY A 121 16.76 17.76 -0.77
CA GLY A 121 17.09 16.77 0.26
C GLY A 121 15.92 15.90 0.75
N LEU A 122 16.00 15.46 2.01
CA LEU A 122 15.11 14.47 2.61
C LEU A 122 13.62 14.74 2.35
N VAL A 123 12.92 13.76 1.82
CA VAL A 123 11.49 13.81 1.51
C VAL A 123 10.72 13.20 2.68
N ILE A 124 10.03 14.07 3.43
CA ILE A 124 9.23 13.72 4.60
C ILE A 124 7.74 13.86 4.27
N VAL A 125 6.92 12.92 4.73
CA VAL A 125 5.46 13.07 4.65
C VAL A 125 4.97 13.74 5.93
N HIS A 126 4.88 15.07 5.92
CA HIS A 126 4.16 15.85 6.94
C HIS A 126 2.67 15.56 6.86
#